data_AF-A0A357TCU6-F1
#
_entry.id   AF-A0A357TCU6-F1
#
_cell.length_a   1.000
_cell.length_b   1.000
_cell.length_c   1.000
_cell.angle_alpha   90.00
_cell.angle_beta   90.00
_cell.angle_gamma   90.00
#
_symmetry.space_group_name_H-M   'P 1'
#
loop_
_entity.id
_entity.type
_entity.pdbx_description
1 polymer ?
#
loop_
_entity_poly.entity_id
_entity_poly.type
_entity_poly.pdbx_seq_one_letter_code
_entity_poly.pdbx_strand_id
1 'polypeptide(L)'
;MGFSKFFDKKISKSRKFINTAEAFNLRDMLSSKYSALERMQIWENYAHDMDLKYYLSCVRKSMEKNIQLIEKKTQEFGIMGPDGRFSDIRSAVNSEILRDEFIAKDFFEFIQKSQTVDKV
;
A
#
# COMPACT_ATOMS: atom_id res chain seq x y z
N MET A 1 29.30 26.64 36.64
CA MET A 1 29.19 25.16 36.60
C MET A 1 27.70 24.84 36.57
N GLY A 2 27.06 24.25 35.56
CA GLY A 2 27.51 23.50 34.40
C GLY A 2 26.57 22.31 34.22
N PHE A 3 25.49 22.46 33.46
CA PHE A 3 24.67 21.39 32.87
C PHE A 3 23.97 21.99 31.62
N SER A 4 24.72 22.42 30.59
CA SER A 4 25.27 21.56 29.53
C SER A 4 24.25 20.58 28.93
N LYS A 5 23.61 21.05 27.86
CA LYS A 5 23.50 20.35 26.57
C LYS A 5 23.00 18.90 26.64
N PHE A 6 21.68 18.68 26.57
CA PHE A 6 21.15 17.34 26.27
C PHE A 6 19.97 17.25 25.28
N PHE A 7 19.54 18.34 24.64
CA PHE A 7 18.57 18.26 23.55
C PHE A 7 19.04 18.97 22.28
N ASP A 8 20.31 18.74 21.94
CA ASP A 8 20.83 19.06 20.61
C ASP A 8 21.34 17.76 19.98
N LYS A 9 20.42 16.94 19.46
CA LYS A 9 20.82 15.76 18.66
C LYS A 9 19.80 15.41 17.58
N LYS A 10 20.14 15.90 16.38
CA LYS A 10 19.78 15.38 15.04
C LYS A 10 18.37 15.67 14.50
N ILE A 11 18.09 16.95 14.24
CA ILE A 11 17.25 17.33 13.08
C ILE A 11 18.21 17.59 11.91
N SER A 12 18.72 16.54 11.28
CA SER A 12 19.59 16.68 10.10
C SER A 12 19.16 15.75 8.97
N LYS A 13 18.10 16.16 8.28
CA LYS A 13 17.93 15.94 6.84
C LYS A 13 17.10 17.13 6.38
N SER A 14 17.57 17.89 5.40
CA SER A 14 16.80 19.02 4.86
C SER A 14 15.39 18.54 4.55
N ARG A 15 14.39 18.96 5.33
CA ARG A 15 12.99 18.78 4.95
C ARG A 15 12.85 19.58 3.67
N LYS A 16 12.90 18.91 2.52
CA LYS A 16 12.50 19.52 1.26
C LYS A 16 11.06 19.97 1.50
N PHE A 17 10.84 21.28 1.51
CA PHE A 17 9.51 21.84 1.64
C PHE A 17 8.74 21.42 0.39
N ILE A 18 7.82 20.48 0.56
CA ILE A 18 6.87 20.09 -0.48
C ILE A 18 5.66 21.00 -0.39
N ASN A 19 5.04 21.27 -1.53
CA ASN A 19 3.79 22.01 -1.55
C ASN A 19 2.69 21.19 -0.87
N THR A 20 1.71 21.84 -0.25
CA THR A 20 0.51 21.19 0.32
C THR A 20 -0.17 20.27 -0.71
N ALA A 21 -0.19 20.68 -1.99
CA ALA A 21 -0.71 19.86 -3.07
C ALA A 21 0.09 18.55 -3.30
N GLU A 22 1.43 18.63 -3.24
CA GLU A 22 2.29 17.44 -3.38
C GLU A 22 2.15 16.51 -2.17
N ALA A 23 2.05 17.08 -0.97
CA ALA A 23 1.80 16.32 0.25
C ALA A 23 0.44 15.59 0.19
N PHE A 24 -0.59 16.27 -0.29
CA PHE A 24 -1.91 15.69 -0.50
C PHE A 24 -1.87 14.56 -1.53
N ASN A 25 -1.26 14.79 -2.69
CA ASN A 25 -1.14 13.78 -3.74
C ASN A 25 -0.35 12.54 -3.28
N LEU A 26 0.71 12.71 -2.50
CA LEU A 26 1.46 11.60 -1.93
C LEU A 26 0.63 10.78 -0.94
N ARG A 27 -0.14 11.46 -0.07
CA ARG A 27 -1.02 10.80 0.89
C ARG A 27 -2.17 10.07 0.18
N ASP A 28 -2.77 10.70 -0.83
CA ASP A 28 -3.85 10.13 -1.63
C ASP A 28 -3.37 8.90 -2.40
N MET A 29 -2.21 9.00 -3.06
CA MET A 29 -1.57 7.86 -3.73
C MET A 29 -1.30 6.72 -2.75
N LEU A 30 -0.76 7.00 -1.56
CA LEU A 30 -0.50 5.99 -0.54
C LEU A 30 -1.82 5.32 -0.08
N SER A 31 -2.87 6.11 0.14
CA SER A 31 -4.21 5.60 0.49
C SER A 31 -4.78 4.69 -0.60
N SER A 32 -4.68 5.09 -1.88
CA SER A 32 -5.10 4.29 -3.02
C SER A 32 -4.36 2.95 -3.10
N LYS A 33 -3.04 2.95 -2.85
CA LYS A 33 -2.24 1.71 -2.82
C LYS A 33 -2.66 0.80 -1.67
N TYR A 34 -3.01 1.35 -0.52
CA TYR A 34 -3.51 0.58 0.62
C TYR A 34 -4.85 -0.10 0.32
N SER A 35 -5.81 0.61 -0.27
CA SER A 35 -7.09 -0.01 -0.68
C SER A 35 -6.88 -1.11 -1.73
N ALA A 36 -5.94 -0.92 -2.65
CA ALA A 36 -5.60 -1.95 -3.62
C ALA A 36 -4.93 -3.18 -2.97
N LEU A 37 -4.09 -2.99 -1.96
CA LEU A 37 -3.48 -4.08 -1.19
C LEU A 37 -4.53 -4.89 -0.42
N GLU A 38 -5.47 -4.21 0.23
CA GLU A 38 -6.60 -4.84 0.95
C GLU A 38 -7.41 -5.73 0.01
N ARG A 39 -7.74 -5.23 -1.19
CA ARG A 39 -8.43 -6.01 -2.21
C ARG A 39 -7.66 -7.26 -2.62
N MET A 40 -6.33 -7.17 -2.76
CA MET A 40 -5.47 -8.33 -3.08
C MET A 40 -5.45 -9.37 -1.95
N GLN A 41 -5.41 -8.92 -0.69
CA GLN A 41 -5.46 -9.81 0.47
C GLN A 41 -6.80 -10.55 0.53
N ILE A 42 -7.91 -9.86 0.26
CA ILE A 42 -9.23 -10.48 0.13
C ILE A 42 -9.20 -11.57 -0.94
N TRP A 43 -8.76 -11.27 -2.15
CA TRP A 43 -8.69 -12.27 -3.23
C TRP A 43 -7.79 -13.46 -2.89
N GLU A 44 -6.62 -13.26 -2.29
CA GLU A 44 -5.72 -14.35 -1.88
C GLU A 44 -6.35 -15.26 -0.82
N ASN A 45 -7.17 -14.69 0.07
CA ASN A 45 -7.87 -15.43 1.12
C ASN A 45 -9.04 -16.26 0.58
N TYR A 46 -9.76 -15.75 -0.43
CA TYR A 46 -10.91 -16.43 -1.03
C TYR A 46 -10.55 -17.32 -2.24
N ALA A 47 -9.37 -17.15 -2.84
CA ALA A 47 -8.92 -18.00 -3.94
C ALA A 47 -8.70 -19.44 -3.46
N HIS A 48 -9.39 -20.38 -4.09
CA HIS A 48 -9.24 -21.81 -3.82
C HIS A 48 -8.21 -22.44 -4.76
N ASP A 49 -8.16 -21.98 -6.02
CA ASP A 49 -7.16 -22.36 -7.01
C ASP A 49 -5.74 -21.93 -6.59
N MET A 50 -4.82 -22.89 -6.55
CA MET A 50 -3.45 -22.68 -6.09
C MET A 50 -2.63 -21.80 -7.03
N ASP A 51 -2.84 -21.90 -8.34
CA ASP A 51 -2.11 -21.12 -9.32
C ASP A 51 -2.56 -19.65 -9.25
N LEU A 52 -3.88 -19.42 -9.17
CA LEU A 52 -4.45 -18.09 -8.97
C LEU A 52 -3.92 -17.46 -7.68
N LYS A 53 -3.93 -18.22 -6.58
CA LYS A 53 -3.40 -17.77 -5.29
C LYS A 53 -1.92 -17.43 -5.37
N TYR A 54 -1.12 -18.22 -6.10
CA TYR A 54 0.30 -17.93 -6.31
C TYR A 54 0.50 -16.61 -7.06
N TYR A 55 -0.23 -16.37 -8.15
CA TYR A 55 -0.17 -15.11 -8.90
C TYR A 55 -0.58 -13.91 -8.04
N LEU A 56 -1.69 -14.02 -7.30
CA LEU A 56 -2.14 -12.99 -6.36
C LEU A 56 -1.07 -12.68 -5.32
N SER A 57 -0.43 -13.69 -4.75
CA SER A 57 0.65 -13.51 -3.76
C SER A 57 1.88 -12.80 -4.35
N CYS A 58 2.24 -13.09 -5.61
CA CYS A 58 3.35 -12.45 -6.31
C CYS A 58 3.08 -10.96 -6.53
N VAL A 59 1.88 -10.64 -7.01
CA VAL A 59 1.46 -9.25 -7.23
C VAL A 59 1.37 -8.50 -5.90
N ARG A 60 0.76 -9.10 -4.87
CA ARG A 60 0.68 -8.52 -3.52
C ARG A 60 2.07 -8.16 -2.97
N LYS A 61 3.02 -9.09 -3.00
CA LYS A 61 4.40 -8.84 -2.54
C LYS A 61 5.08 -7.71 -3.31
N SER A 62 4.80 -7.57 -4.61
CA SER A 62 5.29 -6.45 -5.42
C SER A 62 4.67 -5.12 -4.96
N MET A 63 3.36 -5.11 -4.70
CA MET A 63 2.65 -3.94 -4.20
C MET A 63 3.13 -3.51 -2.81
N GLU A 64 3.37 -4.45 -1.89
CA GLU A 64 3.93 -4.17 -0.57
C GLU A 64 5.29 -3.48 -0.65
N LYS A 65 6.18 -3.94 -1.54
CA LYS A 65 7.48 -3.27 -1.78
C LYS A 65 7.29 -1.84 -2.29
N ASN A 66 6.34 -1.62 -3.20
CA ASN A 66 6.04 -0.28 -3.72
C ASN A 66 5.46 0.63 -2.63
N ILE A 67 4.57 0.12 -1.78
CA ILE A 67 4.01 0.84 -0.64
C ILE A 67 5.13 1.24 0.32
N GLN A 68 6.00 0.30 0.71
CA GLN A 68 7.15 0.58 1.59
C GLN A 68 8.07 1.68 1.03
N LEU A 69 8.29 1.70 -0.29
CA LEU A 69 9.08 2.74 -0.94
C LEU A 69 8.40 4.12 -0.83
N ILE A 70 7.08 4.18 -1.05
CA ILE A 70 6.30 5.41 -0.94
C ILE A 70 6.28 5.87 0.52
N GLU A 71 6.03 4.98 1.47
CA GLU A 71 6.05 5.28 2.90
C GLU A 71 7.37 5.87 3.35
N LYS A 72 8.49 5.28 2.92
CA LYS A 72 9.82 5.82 3.22
C LYS A 72 9.98 7.26 2.71
N LYS A 73 9.50 7.56 1.50
CA LYS A 73 9.51 8.93 0.96
C LYS A 73 8.60 9.85 1.77
N THR A 74 7.37 9.43 2.06
CA THR A 74 6.38 10.16 2.85
C THR A 74 6.90 10.51 4.25
N GLN A 75 7.62 9.58 4.89
CA GLN A 75 8.33 9.80 6.16
C GLN A 75 9.48 10.81 6.04
N GLU A 76 10.26 10.79 4.96
CA GLU A 76 11.31 11.78 4.70
C GLU A 76 10.76 13.21 4.61
N PHE A 77 9.52 13.36 4.11
CA PHE A 77 8.82 14.65 4.05
C PHE A 77 8.02 14.99 5.31
N GLY A 78 7.95 14.10 6.30
CA GLY A 78 7.20 14.32 7.55
C GLY A 78 5.67 14.31 7.38
N ILE A 79 5.16 13.69 6.31
CA ILE A 79 3.73 13.53 6.09
C ILE A 79 3.23 12.36 6.95
N MET A 80 2.10 12.53 7.65
CA MET A 80 1.47 11.41 8.35
C MET A 80 0.96 10.38 7.33
N GLY A 81 1.33 9.10 7.51
CA GLY A 81 0.74 8.03 6.72
C GLY A 81 -0.78 7.94 6.95
N PRO A 82 -1.56 7.43 5.99
CA PRO A 82 -2.94 7.04 6.27
C PRO A 82 -2.95 5.98 7.38
N ASP A 83 -3.93 6.02 8.28
CA ASP A 83 -4.10 5.06 9.36
C ASP A 83 -4.37 3.66 8.76
N GLY A 84 -3.31 2.85 8.57
CA GLY A 84 -3.38 1.67 7.71
C GLY A 84 -2.62 0.48 8.27
N ARG A 85 -2.87 0.09 9.52
CA ARG A 85 -2.49 -1.26 9.97
C ARG A 85 -3.63 -2.22 9.62
N PHE A 86 -3.64 -2.71 8.38
CA PHE A 86 -4.53 -3.80 7.99
C PHE A 86 -3.97 -5.09 8.59
N SER A 87 -4.45 -5.43 9.78
CA SER A 87 -4.23 -6.75 10.39
C SER A 87 -4.80 -7.81 9.46
N ASP A 88 -4.04 -8.88 9.20
CA ASP A 88 -4.43 -10.07 8.44
C ASP A 88 -5.95 -10.28 8.45
N ILE A 89 -6.60 -9.98 7.32
CA ILE A 89 -8.06 -10.06 7.16
C ILE A 89 -8.43 -11.53 7.17
N ARG A 90 -8.52 -12.14 8.35
CA ARG A 90 -9.08 -13.48 8.55
C ARG A 90 -10.60 -13.37 8.56
N SER A 91 -11.19 -13.09 7.41
CA SER A 91 -12.65 -13.02 7.29
C SER A 91 -13.23 -14.43 7.25
N ALA A 92 -13.96 -14.80 8.30
CA ALA A 92 -14.81 -15.99 8.37
C ALA A 92 -16.14 -15.79 7.64
N VAL A 93 -16.10 -15.23 6.43
CA VAL A 93 -17.28 -15.03 5.59
C VAL A 93 -17.31 -16.15 4.56
N ASN A 94 -18.50 -16.65 4.28
CA ASN A 94 -18.77 -17.83 3.45
C ASN A 94 -17.95 -17.79 2.14
N SER A 95 -16.95 -18.66 2.01
CA SER A 95 -15.98 -18.63 0.91
C SER A 95 -16.62 -18.92 -0.46
N GLU A 96 -17.82 -19.49 -0.46
CA GLU A 96 -18.62 -19.74 -1.66
C GLU A 96 -19.16 -18.46 -2.35
N ILE A 97 -19.11 -17.31 -1.67
CA ILE A 97 -19.60 -16.03 -2.22
C ILE A 97 -18.66 -15.51 -3.32
N LEU A 98 -17.35 -15.77 -3.21
CA LEU A 98 -16.34 -15.32 -4.16
C LEU A 98 -15.75 -16.53 -4.89
N ARG A 99 -16.27 -16.80 -6.09
CA ARG A 99 -15.75 -17.86 -6.95
C ARG A 99 -14.45 -17.44 -7.61
N ASP A 100 -13.57 -18.41 -7.87
CA ASP A 100 -12.27 -18.17 -8.49
C ASP A 100 -12.38 -17.51 -9.88
N GLU A 101 -13.43 -17.81 -10.66
CA GLU A 101 -13.64 -17.16 -11.96
C GLU A 101 -13.93 -15.67 -11.82
N PHE A 102 -14.67 -15.29 -10.77
CA PHE A 102 -14.93 -13.89 -10.46
C PHE A 102 -13.64 -13.20 -10.04
N ILE A 103 -12.86 -13.82 -9.14
CA ILE A 103 -11.58 -13.29 -8.67
C ILE A 103 -10.62 -13.10 -9.85
N ALA A 104 -10.49 -14.10 -10.73
CA ALA A 104 -9.60 -14.03 -11.89
C ALA A 104 -10.00 -12.92 -12.86
N LYS A 105 -11.30 -12.78 -13.16
CA LYS A 105 -11.81 -11.72 -14.04
C LYS A 105 -11.55 -10.33 -13.44
N ASP A 106 -11.86 -10.17 -12.16
CA ASP A 106 -11.73 -8.89 -11.46
C ASP A 106 -10.25 -8.49 -11.29
N PHE A 107 -9.38 -9.47 -11.03
CA PHE A 107 -7.93 -9.29 -11.03
C PHE A 107 -7.39 -8.89 -12.40
N PHE A 108 -7.87 -9.52 -13.47
CA PHE A 108 -7.48 -9.16 -14.83
C PHE A 108 -7.88 -7.72 -15.19
N GLU A 109 -9.11 -7.32 -14.87
CA GLU A 109 -9.57 -5.93 -15.04
C GLU A 109 -8.75 -4.94 -14.22
N PHE A 110 -8.37 -5.31 -12.99
CA PHE A 110 -7.51 -4.49 -12.15
C PHE A 110 -6.13 -4.26 -12.79
N ILE A 111 -5.50 -5.32 -13.32
CA ILE A 111 -4.22 -5.19 -14.02
C ILE A 111 -4.34 -4.29 -15.24
N GLN A 112 -5.37 -4.47 -16.06
CA GLN A 112 -5.59 -3.64 -17.25
C GLN A 112 -5.71 -2.15 -16.89
N LYS A 113 -6.52 -1.83 -15.88
CA LYS A 113 -6.67 -0.44 -15.39
C LYS A 113 -5.35 0.11 -14.86
N SER A 114 -4.58 -0.69 -14.13
CA SER A 114 -3.27 -0.26 -13.62
C SER A 114 -2.26 0.06 -14.73
N GLN A 115 -2.28 -0.69 -15.84
CA GLN A 115 -1.38 -0.46 -16.98
C GLN A 115 -1.85 0.64 -17.93
N THR A 116 -3.15 0.91 -17.97
CA THR A 116 -3.71 1.94 -18.88
C THR A 116 -3.37 3.34 -18.40
N VAL A 117 -3.18 3.53 -17.08
CA VAL A 117 -2.72 4.79 -16.48
C VAL A 117 -1.28 5.14 -16.88
N ASP A 118 -0.44 4.15 -17.21
CA ASP A 118 0.95 4.38 -17.64
C ASP A 118 1.08 4.77 -19.13
N LYS A 119 -0.01 4.72 -19.91
CA LYS A 119 -0.01 4.98 -21.37
C LYS A 119 -0.68 6.30 -21.79
N VAL A 120 -1.07 7.14 -20.84
CA VAL A 120 -1.68 8.45 -21.08
C VAL A 120 -0.80 9.53 -20.47
#